data_AF-A0A356BUP5-F1
#
_entry.id   AF-A0A356BUP5-F1
#
_cell.length_a   1.000
_cell.length_b   1.000
_cell.length_c   1.000
_cell.angle_alpha   90.00
_cell.angle_beta   90.00
_cell.angle_gamma   90.00
#
_symmetry.space_group_name_H-M   'P 1'
#
loop_
_entity.id
_entity.type
_entity.pdbx_description
1 polymer ?
#
loop_
_entity_poly.entity_id
_entity_poly.type
_entity_poly.pdbx_seq_one_letter_code
_entity_poly.pdbx_strand_id
1 'polypeptide(L)'
;MEICIVCTGNASRSAVAEVIARYQIEQLGLTWPVYSAGTEGVDGAPVSRKAEVVCAEIGLSLSGKTRQGLKEELIKPSTVFVAMEDEHRDHLVERFGVTEDRIFVLQDGVVNPRFGDLDTYRRCREKIVTEFGNILRFLKSIEKDRVRLYFVRHAESDHTIREDAIRPLTPQGRKDALKVTAALKDKGITKVYSSPYARAVDTVSDLAETLGVDIVTVDDLRERAAGGWVEDFPTYAQTQWADFSHKNPGGESLREVQDRNMQAVRTIIEDNLGSSVVIGTHGTALSTIMNHFNPDFGYDGFYRIIDRMPYILCFTLERTNLISVTEIEI
;
A
#
# COMPACT_ATOMS: atom_id res chain seq x y z
N MET A 1 -6.19 2.76 -1.24
CA MET A 1 -6.55 2.93 -2.66
C MET A 1 -6.92 4.39 -2.90
N GLU A 2 -6.58 4.94 -4.06
CA GLU A 2 -7.07 6.24 -4.53
C GLU A 2 -7.69 6.08 -5.93
N ILE A 3 -8.62 6.97 -6.30
CA ILE A 3 -9.35 6.90 -7.57
C ILE A 3 -9.08 8.17 -8.38
N CYS A 4 -8.72 8.03 -9.65
CA CYS A 4 -8.60 9.15 -10.59
C CYS A 4 -9.57 8.98 -11.76
N ILE A 5 -10.45 9.95 -11.95
CA ILE A 5 -11.50 9.91 -12.96
C ILE A 5 -11.07 10.74 -14.16
N VAL A 6 -11.02 10.12 -15.34
CA VAL A 6 -10.43 10.73 -16.54
C VAL A 6 -11.49 10.93 -17.62
N CYS A 7 -11.56 12.16 -18.14
CA CYS A 7 -12.33 12.49 -19.33
C CYS A 7 -11.52 13.42 -20.24
N THR A 8 -12.13 13.92 -21.32
CA THR A 8 -11.42 14.77 -22.28
C THR A 8 -10.98 16.08 -21.63
N GLY A 9 -11.90 16.97 -21.27
CA GLY A 9 -11.54 18.34 -20.86
C GLY A 9 -11.66 18.66 -19.36
N ASN A 10 -11.92 17.67 -18.51
CA ASN A 10 -12.23 17.84 -17.07
C ASN A 10 -13.29 18.93 -16.74
N ALA A 11 -14.15 19.26 -17.70
CA ALA A 11 -15.09 20.37 -17.56
C ALA A 11 -16.48 19.94 -17.09
N SER A 12 -16.88 18.70 -17.40
CA SER A 12 -18.24 18.20 -17.15
C SER A 12 -18.18 16.83 -16.48
N ARG A 13 -17.99 15.76 -17.27
CA ARG A 13 -18.15 14.37 -16.83
C ARG A 13 -17.30 14.00 -15.60
N SER A 14 -15.97 14.16 -15.69
CA SER A 14 -15.07 13.76 -14.60
C SER A 14 -15.18 14.66 -13.37
N ALA A 15 -15.46 15.95 -13.53
CA ALA A 15 -15.70 16.86 -12.41
C ALA A 15 -16.99 16.50 -11.62
N VAL A 16 -18.09 16.23 -12.34
CA VAL A 16 -19.36 15.73 -11.77
C VAL A 16 -19.16 14.39 -11.08
N ALA A 17 -18.44 13.47 -11.74
CA ALA A 17 -18.16 12.16 -11.20
C ALA A 17 -17.28 12.22 -9.94
N GLU A 18 -16.34 13.15 -9.83
CA GLU A 18 -15.51 13.28 -8.63
C GLU A 18 -16.34 13.59 -7.39
N VAL A 19 -17.28 14.54 -7.48
CA VAL A 19 -18.10 14.92 -6.33
C VAL A 19 -19.11 13.84 -5.96
N ILE A 20 -19.66 13.14 -6.96
CA ILE A 20 -20.52 11.97 -6.75
C ILE A 20 -19.74 10.83 -6.09
N ALA A 21 -18.55 10.51 -6.60
CA ALA A 21 -17.71 9.45 -6.07
C ALA A 21 -17.27 9.74 -4.64
N ARG A 22 -16.87 10.99 -4.33
CA ARG A 22 -16.57 11.41 -2.95
C ARG A 22 -17.76 11.18 -2.01
N TYR A 23 -18.94 11.63 -2.41
CA TYR A 23 -20.16 11.41 -1.64
C TYR A 23 -20.45 9.92 -1.43
N GLN A 24 -20.39 9.11 -2.48
CA GLN A 24 -20.66 7.67 -2.40
C GLN A 24 -19.61 6.91 -1.57
N ILE A 25 -18.34 7.31 -1.64
CA ILE A 25 -17.25 6.76 -0.81
C ILE A 25 -17.51 7.03 0.67
N GLU A 26 -17.92 8.26 1.02
CA GLU A 26 -18.29 8.63 2.38
C GLU A 26 -19.48 7.80 2.88
N GLN A 27 -20.52 7.62 2.06
CA GLN A 27 -21.67 6.77 2.39
C GLN A 27 -21.29 5.30 2.60
N LEU A 28 -20.19 4.84 2.01
CA LEU A 28 -19.67 3.49 2.18
C LEU A 28 -18.74 3.34 3.40
N GLY A 29 -18.49 4.42 4.15
CA GLY A 29 -17.55 4.46 5.27
C GLY A 29 -16.09 4.37 4.86
N LEU A 30 -15.77 4.75 3.62
CA LEU A 30 -14.44 4.67 3.04
C LEU A 30 -13.75 6.05 3.06
N THR A 31 -12.43 6.04 3.04
CA THR A 31 -11.58 7.26 3.06
C THR A 31 -10.72 7.40 1.80
N TRP A 32 -11.13 6.74 0.70
CA TRP A 32 -10.34 6.74 -0.54
C TRP A 32 -10.29 8.14 -1.17
N PRO A 33 -9.10 8.69 -1.40
CA PRO A 33 -8.97 9.95 -2.13
C PRO A 33 -9.53 9.80 -3.55
N VAL A 34 -10.21 10.85 -4.03
CA VAL A 34 -10.76 10.89 -5.39
C VAL A 34 -10.26 12.14 -6.09
N TYR A 35 -9.78 11.98 -7.32
CA TYR A 35 -9.32 13.04 -8.18
C TYR A 35 -10.06 12.98 -9.52
N SER A 36 -10.10 14.08 -10.24
CA SER A 36 -10.52 14.10 -11.64
C SER A 36 -9.56 14.89 -12.50
N ALA A 37 -9.39 14.42 -13.73
CA ALA A 37 -8.45 15.01 -14.68
C ALA A 37 -8.96 14.91 -16.13
N GLY A 38 -8.31 15.69 -16.99
CA GLY A 38 -8.54 15.80 -18.42
C GLY A 38 -7.37 15.24 -19.22
N THR A 39 -7.61 14.46 -20.26
CA THR A 39 -6.56 14.13 -21.27
C THR A 39 -6.21 15.35 -22.12
N GLU A 40 -7.13 16.31 -22.17
CA GLU A 40 -7.03 17.61 -22.81
C GLU A 40 -7.54 18.72 -21.87
N GLY A 41 -7.50 19.96 -22.35
CA GLY A 41 -8.05 21.12 -21.67
C GLY A 41 -6.98 22.10 -21.21
N VAL A 42 -7.44 23.14 -20.53
CA VAL A 42 -6.58 24.22 -20.03
C VAL A 42 -6.69 24.25 -18.52
N ASP A 43 -5.58 24.04 -17.83
CA ASP A 43 -5.50 24.09 -16.36
C ASP A 43 -6.06 25.41 -15.84
N GLY A 44 -6.84 25.33 -14.76
CA GLY A 44 -7.44 26.50 -14.11
C GLY A 44 -8.67 27.08 -14.80
N ALA A 45 -9.01 26.65 -16.03
CA ALA A 45 -10.24 27.08 -16.68
C ALA A 45 -11.49 26.58 -15.92
N PRO A 46 -12.63 27.30 -15.99
CA PRO A 46 -13.82 26.95 -15.23
C PRO A 46 -14.45 25.64 -15.72
N VAL A 47 -15.08 24.93 -14.78
CA VAL A 47 -15.98 23.82 -15.09
C VAL A 47 -17.24 24.32 -15.81
N SER A 48 -18.01 23.40 -16.40
CA SER A 48 -19.22 23.73 -17.14
C SER A 48 -20.31 24.23 -16.18
N ARG A 49 -20.90 25.39 -16.46
CA ARG A 49 -22.06 25.91 -15.69
C ARG A 49 -23.24 24.93 -15.67
N LYS A 50 -23.44 24.15 -16.73
CA LYS A 50 -24.48 23.12 -16.76
C LYS A 50 -24.17 21.95 -15.83
N ALA A 51 -22.89 21.61 -15.66
CA ALA A 51 -22.45 20.62 -14.69
C ALA A 51 -22.71 21.11 -13.26
N GLU A 52 -22.45 22.39 -12.97
CA GLU A 52 -22.76 22.99 -11.67
C GLU A 52 -24.25 22.89 -11.34
N VAL A 53 -25.12 23.22 -12.30
CA VAL A 53 -26.58 23.13 -12.12
C VAL A 53 -27.02 21.70 -11.78
N VAL A 54 -26.61 20.69 -12.57
CA VAL A 54 -27.07 19.31 -12.33
C VAL A 54 -26.48 18.67 -11.09
N CYS A 55 -25.28 19.09 -10.64
CA CYS A 55 -24.75 18.70 -9.34
C CYS A 55 -25.55 19.32 -8.19
N ALA A 56 -25.88 20.61 -8.29
CA ALA A 56 -26.64 21.32 -7.26
C ALA A 56 -28.04 20.72 -7.07
N GLU A 57 -28.67 20.24 -8.14
CA GLU A 57 -29.97 19.53 -8.10
C GLU A 57 -29.97 18.29 -7.20
N ILE A 58 -28.81 17.66 -6.97
CA ILE A 58 -28.66 16.49 -6.08
C ILE A 58 -27.93 16.84 -4.78
N GLY A 59 -27.83 18.13 -4.43
CA GLY A 59 -27.19 18.59 -3.20
C GLY A 59 -25.66 18.55 -3.19
N LEU A 60 -25.01 18.35 -4.35
CA LEU A 60 -23.56 18.33 -4.47
C LEU A 60 -23.04 19.64 -5.08
N SER A 61 -21.83 20.05 -4.69
CA SER A 61 -21.22 21.32 -5.12
C SER A 61 -19.93 21.08 -5.91
N LEU A 62 -19.79 21.78 -7.04
CA LEU A 62 -18.54 21.90 -7.79
C LEU A 62 -17.74 23.16 -7.43
N SER A 63 -18.12 23.85 -6.35
CA SER A 63 -17.42 25.07 -5.92
C SER A 63 -15.94 24.81 -5.66
N GLY A 64 -15.09 25.72 -6.14
CA GLY A 64 -13.63 25.61 -6.06
C GLY A 64 -13.01 24.63 -7.06
N LYS A 65 -13.79 23.89 -7.86
CA LYS A 65 -13.26 23.04 -8.93
C LYS A 65 -12.93 23.86 -10.17
N THR A 66 -11.76 23.58 -10.72
CA THR A 66 -11.32 24.05 -12.03
C THR A 66 -10.82 22.86 -12.83
N ARG A 67 -10.69 23.02 -14.15
CA ARG A 67 -10.13 21.99 -15.01
C ARG A 67 -8.67 21.73 -14.63
N GLN A 68 -8.31 20.46 -14.59
CA GLN A 68 -6.97 19.96 -14.35
C GLN A 68 -6.64 18.92 -15.41
N GLY A 69 -5.50 19.08 -16.08
CA GLY A 69 -4.92 18.07 -16.95
C GLY A 69 -4.41 16.87 -16.15
N LEU A 70 -4.40 15.72 -16.78
CA LEU A 70 -3.82 14.50 -16.21
C LEU A 70 -2.29 14.65 -16.13
N LYS A 71 -1.73 14.46 -14.93
CA LYS A 71 -0.32 14.67 -14.60
C LYS A 71 0.30 13.38 -14.07
N GLU A 72 1.62 13.22 -14.25
CA GLU A 72 2.38 12.06 -13.78
C GLU A 72 2.26 11.83 -12.26
N GLU A 73 2.07 12.89 -11.48
CA GLU A 73 1.84 12.82 -10.03
C GLU A 73 0.60 12.01 -9.63
N LEU A 74 -0.37 11.84 -10.54
CA LEU A 74 -1.56 11.02 -10.33
C LEU A 74 -1.32 9.54 -10.70
N ILE A 75 -0.23 9.22 -11.39
CA ILE A 75 0.14 7.87 -11.85
C ILE A 75 0.93 7.12 -10.76
N LYS A 76 0.32 6.97 -9.58
CA LYS A 76 0.90 6.21 -8.47
C LYS A 76 0.48 4.75 -8.55
N PRO A 77 1.26 3.78 -8.04
CA PRO A 77 0.84 2.38 -8.00
C PRO A 77 -0.52 2.13 -7.31
N SER A 78 -0.91 2.99 -6.37
CA SER A 78 -2.16 2.93 -5.62
C SER A 78 -3.39 3.50 -6.35
N THR A 79 -3.21 4.16 -7.50
CA THR A 79 -4.29 4.82 -8.24
C THR A 79 -5.06 3.84 -9.11
N VAL A 80 -6.37 3.75 -8.91
CA VAL A 80 -7.31 3.14 -9.85
C VAL A 80 -7.88 4.22 -10.74
N PHE A 81 -7.95 3.98 -12.04
CA PHE A 81 -8.47 4.92 -13.01
C PHE A 81 -9.89 4.57 -13.43
N VAL A 82 -10.75 5.57 -13.52
CA VAL A 82 -12.08 5.43 -14.13
C VAL A 82 -12.14 6.31 -15.37
N ALA A 83 -12.04 5.68 -16.54
CA ALA A 83 -12.09 6.30 -17.85
C ALA A 83 -13.56 6.45 -18.30
N MET A 84 -13.91 7.63 -18.82
CA MET A 84 -15.27 7.90 -19.29
C MET A 84 -15.60 7.19 -20.62
N GLU A 85 -14.59 6.92 -21.44
CA GLU A 85 -14.67 6.35 -22.79
C GLU A 85 -13.34 5.64 -23.09
N ASP A 86 -13.34 4.73 -24.08
CA ASP A 86 -12.18 3.93 -24.48
C ASP A 86 -10.95 4.79 -24.84
N GLU A 87 -11.15 5.92 -25.52
CA GLU A 87 -10.06 6.85 -25.87
C GLU A 87 -9.29 7.35 -24.64
N HIS A 88 -9.95 7.50 -23.48
CA HIS A 88 -9.26 7.90 -22.25
C HIS A 88 -8.47 6.76 -21.63
N ARG A 89 -8.93 5.51 -21.77
CA ARG A 89 -8.14 4.31 -21.41
C ARG A 89 -6.92 4.25 -22.30
N ASP A 90 -7.09 4.38 -23.61
CA ASP A 90 -6.00 4.30 -24.56
C ASP A 90 -4.95 5.38 -24.27
N HIS A 91 -5.39 6.61 -23.95
CA HIS A 91 -4.49 7.67 -23.48
C HIS A 91 -3.73 7.29 -22.19
N LEU A 92 -4.38 6.69 -21.20
CA LEU A 92 -3.72 6.23 -19.96
C LEU A 92 -2.66 5.15 -20.23
N VAL A 93 -2.97 4.19 -21.10
CA VAL A 93 -2.06 3.10 -21.46
C VAL A 93 -0.89 3.62 -22.29
N GLU A 94 -1.17 4.32 -23.39
CA GLU A 94 -0.15 4.73 -24.37
C GLU A 94 0.74 5.86 -23.86
N ARG A 95 0.15 6.83 -23.13
CA ARG A 95 0.90 8.02 -22.69
C ARG A 95 1.54 7.86 -21.32
N PHE A 96 0.91 7.13 -20.41
CA PHE A 96 1.32 7.02 -19.01
C PHE A 96 1.72 5.60 -18.58
N GLY A 97 1.62 4.61 -19.46
CA GLY A 97 2.01 3.23 -19.16
C GLY A 97 1.16 2.59 -18.06
N VAL A 98 -0.07 3.06 -17.86
CA VAL A 98 -0.98 2.47 -16.86
C VAL A 98 -1.43 1.10 -17.35
N THR A 99 -1.31 0.09 -16.49
CA THR A 99 -1.74 -1.28 -16.80
C THR A 99 -3.27 -1.41 -16.80
N GLU A 100 -3.81 -2.23 -17.70
CA GLU A 100 -5.26 -2.34 -17.91
C GLU A 100 -6.04 -2.81 -16.68
N ASP A 101 -5.44 -3.62 -15.82
CA ASP A 101 -6.04 -4.11 -14.56
C ASP A 101 -6.36 -2.97 -13.57
N ARG A 102 -5.81 -1.77 -13.81
CA ARG A 102 -6.04 -0.58 -13.01
C ARG A 102 -7.02 0.40 -13.66
N ILE A 103 -7.59 0.08 -14.82
CA ILE A 103 -8.46 0.99 -15.58
C ILE A 103 -9.86 0.40 -15.72
N PHE A 104 -10.86 1.16 -15.28
CA PHE A 104 -12.28 0.86 -15.44
C PHE A 104 -12.87 1.81 -16.47
N VAL A 105 -13.45 1.28 -17.55
CA VAL A 105 -14.19 2.08 -18.53
C VAL A 105 -15.68 2.00 -18.21
N LEU A 106 -16.36 3.14 -18.09
CA LEU A 106 -17.81 3.16 -17.87
C LEU A 106 -18.54 2.63 -19.11
N GLN A 107 -19.15 1.45 -18.99
CA GLN A 107 -19.79 0.75 -20.11
C GLN A 107 -21.04 1.51 -20.64
N ASP A 108 -21.31 1.33 -21.94
CA ASP A 108 -22.31 2.05 -22.74
C ASP A 108 -22.09 3.57 -22.88
N GLY A 109 -20.95 4.11 -22.44
CA GLY A 109 -20.59 5.52 -22.57
C GLY A 109 -21.47 6.46 -21.73
N VAL A 110 -20.85 7.31 -20.91
CA VAL A 110 -21.55 8.49 -20.43
C VAL A 110 -21.56 9.49 -21.58
N VAL A 111 -22.71 9.60 -22.28
CA VAL A 111 -22.91 10.49 -23.44
C VAL A 111 -22.24 11.82 -23.13
N ASN A 112 -21.24 12.18 -23.94
CA ASN A 112 -20.52 13.42 -23.76
C ASN A 112 -21.54 14.57 -23.84
N PRO A 113 -21.85 15.26 -22.73
CA PRO A 113 -22.90 16.26 -22.74
C PRO A 113 -22.41 17.57 -23.36
N ARG A 114 -21.20 17.58 -23.95
CA ARG A 114 -20.65 18.72 -24.67
C ARG A 114 -21.64 19.12 -25.77
N PHE A 115 -22.05 20.39 -25.74
CA PHE A 115 -23.09 20.98 -26.60
C PHE A 115 -24.55 20.56 -26.32
N GLY A 116 -24.80 19.62 -25.41
CA GLY A 116 -26.15 19.21 -25.00
C GLY A 116 -26.86 20.20 -24.08
N ASP A 117 -28.17 20.03 -23.92
CA ASP A 117 -29.03 20.76 -22.98
C ASP A 117 -28.92 20.25 -21.53
N LEU A 118 -29.66 20.84 -20.59
CA LEU A 118 -29.65 20.40 -19.18
C LEU A 118 -30.13 18.95 -19.02
N ASP A 119 -31.10 18.48 -19.81
CA ASP A 119 -31.57 17.10 -19.73
C ASP A 119 -30.50 16.09 -20.15
N THR A 120 -29.67 16.45 -21.13
CA THR A 120 -28.49 15.66 -21.50
C THR A 120 -27.49 15.58 -20.34
N TYR A 121 -27.26 16.70 -19.63
CA TYR A 121 -26.43 16.71 -18.42
C TYR A 121 -27.03 15.89 -17.27
N ARG A 122 -28.36 15.89 -17.09
CA ARG A 122 -29.05 15.08 -16.06
C ARG A 122 -28.92 13.59 -16.34
N ARG A 123 -29.16 13.15 -17.58
CA ARG A 123 -28.95 11.75 -17.99
C ARG A 123 -27.49 11.32 -17.80
N CYS A 124 -26.55 12.19 -18.16
CA CYS A 124 -25.11 11.98 -17.91
C CYS A 124 -24.83 11.79 -16.41
N ARG A 125 -25.37 12.66 -15.55
CA ARG A 125 -25.23 12.57 -14.09
C ARG A 125 -25.81 11.27 -13.53
N GLU A 126 -27.03 10.90 -13.93
CA GLU A 126 -27.72 9.69 -13.45
C GLU A 126 -26.94 8.41 -13.79
N LYS A 127 -26.39 8.35 -15.01
CA LYS A 127 -25.51 7.25 -15.40
C LYS A 127 -24.24 7.21 -14.55
N ILE A 128 -23.60 8.36 -14.32
CA ILE A 128 -22.42 8.46 -13.43
C ILE A 128 -22.76 7.94 -12.03
N VAL A 129 -23.90 8.34 -11.43
CA VAL A 129 -24.33 7.87 -10.10
C VAL A 129 -24.43 6.35 -10.05
N THR A 130 -25.09 5.74 -11.04
CA THR A 130 -25.29 4.29 -11.08
C THR A 130 -23.97 3.54 -11.29
N GLU A 131 -23.21 3.91 -12.31
CA GLU A 131 -22.00 3.18 -12.71
C GLU A 131 -20.87 3.33 -11.69
N PHE A 132 -20.66 4.53 -11.13
CA PHE A 132 -19.71 4.67 -10.02
C PHE A 132 -20.13 3.88 -8.80
N GLY A 133 -21.42 3.83 -8.49
CA GLY A 133 -21.92 2.98 -7.41
C GLY A 133 -21.55 1.50 -7.60
N ASN A 134 -21.61 1.00 -8.84
CA ASN A 134 -21.20 -0.36 -9.19
C ASN A 134 -19.69 -0.56 -9.04
N ILE A 135 -18.88 0.34 -9.60
CA ILE A 135 -17.41 0.29 -9.52
C ILE A 135 -16.96 0.34 -8.05
N LEU A 136 -17.50 1.25 -7.24
CA LEU A 136 -17.14 1.37 -5.83
C LEU A 136 -17.48 0.11 -5.03
N ARG A 137 -18.62 -0.53 -5.29
CA ARG A 137 -18.97 -1.81 -4.66
C ARG A 137 -18.00 -2.93 -5.06
N PHE A 138 -17.62 -2.99 -6.33
CA PHE A 138 -16.64 -3.95 -6.82
C PHE A 138 -15.27 -3.73 -6.20
N LEU A 139 -14.73 -2.50 -6.27
CA LEU A 139 -13.46 -2.14 -5.63
C LEU A 139 -13.47 -2.43 -4.12
N LYS A 140 -14.59 -2.17 -3.44
CA LYS A 140 -14.75 -2.49 -2.01
C LYS A 140 -14.71 -3.99 -1.75
N SER A 141 -15.31 -4.80 -2.63
CA SER A 141 -15.22 -6.26 -2.53
C SER A 141 -13.81 -6.79 -2.71
N ILE A 142 -13.01 -6.20 -3.60
CA ILE A 142 -11.61 -6.58 -3.79
C ILE A 142 -10.78 -6.17 -2.57
N GLU A 143 -10.90 -4.92 -2.12
CA GLU A 143 -10.12 -4.44 -0.97
C GLU A 143 -10.46 -5.19 0.32
N LYS A 144 -11.70 -5.71 0.46
CA LYS A 144 -12.08 -6.55 1.60
C LYS A 144 -11.19 -7.78 1.75
N ASP A 145 -10.73 -8.35 0.65
CA ASP A 145 -9.88 -9.55 0.65
C ASP A 145 -8.38 -9.20 0.59
N ARG A 146 -8.02 -7.91 0.63
CA ARG A 146 -6.63 -7.45 0.60
C ARG A 146 -6.11 -7.07 1.98
N VAL A 147 -4.83 -7.31 2.20
CA VAL A 147 -4.10 -6.87 3.39
C VAL A 147 -2.78 -6.23 2.98
N ARG A 148 -2.38 -5.17 3.69
CA ARG A 148 -1.06 -4.54 3.52
C ARG A 148 -0.22 -4.81 4.76
N LEU A 149 0.87 -5.53 4.60
CA LEU A 149 1.82 -5.85 5.67
C LEU A 149 3.06 -4.97 5.52
N TYR A 150 3.27 -4.06 6.46
CA TYR A 150 4.47 -3.23 6.55
C TYR A 150 5.49 -3.93 7.45
N PHE A 151 6.39 -4.69 6.84
CA PHE A 151 7.52 -5.28 7.55
C PHE A 151 8.56 -4.22 7.87
N VAL A 152 8.87 -4.07 9.15
CA VAL A 152 9.86 -3.11 9.66
C VAL A 152 11.01 -3.89 10.27
N ARG A 153 12.15 -3.92 9.59
CA ARG A 153 13.39 -4.37 10.22
C ARG A 153 13.77 -3.36 11.30
N HIS A 154 14.14 -3.87 12.48
CA HIS A 154 14.56 -3.05 13.60
C HIS A 154 15.63 -2.00 13.23
N ALA A 155 15.62 -0.88 13.94
CA ALA A 155 16.65 0.15 13.87
C ALA A 155 17.96 -0.33 14.52
N GLU A 156 19.03 0.47 14.44
CA GLU A 156 20.35 0.10 14.96
C GLU A 156 20.30 -0.37 16.44
N SER A 157 20.89 -1.55 16.72
CA SER A 157 20.88 -2.17 18.04
C SER A 157 22.25 -2.17 18.70
N ASP A 158 22.29 -2.18 20.04
CA ASP A 158 23.54 -2.12 20.81
C ASP A 158 24.21 -3.50 20.94
N HIS A 159 25.18 -3.78 20.06
CA HIS A 159 25.91 -5.05 20.03
C HIS A 159 26.85 -5.27 21.24
N THR A 160 26.99 -4.30 22.16
CA THR A 160 27.66 -4.55 23.45
C THR A 160 26.85 -5.52 24.30
N ILE A 161 25.52 -5.55 24.14
CA ILE A 161 24.63 -6.54 24.75
C ILE A 161 24.60 -7.79 23.87
N ARG A 162 25.23 -8.86 24.37
CA ARG A 162 25.40 -10.13 23.65
C ARG A 162 24.15 -11.01 23.66
N GLU A 163 23.32 -10.90 24.69
CA GLU A 163 22.04 -11.61 24.74
C GLU A 163 21.08 -11.02 23.71
N ASP A 164 20.79 -11.79 22.65
CA ASP A 164 20.16 -11.25 21.46
C ASP A 164 18.71 -10.80 21.71
N ALA A 165 17.93 -11.54 22.50
CA ALA A 165 16.52 -11.24 22.71
C ALA A 165 16.29 -9.90 23.44
N ILE A 166 17.16 -9.55 24.39
CA ILE A 166 17.05 -8.31 25.19
C ILE A 166 17.86 -7.15 24.63
N ARG A 167 18.54 -7.33 23.49
CA ARG A 167 19.40 -6.29 22.92
C ARG A 167 18.59 -5.03 22.60
N PRO A 168 18.90 -3.89 23.23
CA PRO A 168 18.15 -2.65 23.02
C PRO A 168 18.61 -1.92 21.75
N LEU A 169 17.87 -0.88 21.37
CA LEU A 169 18.33 0.10 20.38
C LEU A 169 19.47 0.98 20.91
N THR A 170 20.35 1.40 20.01
CA THR A 170 21.33 2.48 20.30
C THR A 170 20.60 3.83 20.44
N PRO A 171 21.26 4.88 20.96
CA PRO A 171 20.69 6.23 20.91
C PRO A 171 20.35 6.71 19.49
N GLN A 172 21.11 6.27 18.48
CA GLN A 172 20.83 6.58 17.08
C GLN A 172 19.65 5.76 16.57
N GLY A 173 19.60 4.46 16.86
CA GLY A 173 18.47 3.59 16.52
C GLY A 173 17.14 4.09 17.08
N ARG A 174 17.13 4.66 18.30
CA ARG A 174 15.93 5.31 18.84
C ARG A 174 15.48 6.54 18.04
N LYS A 175 16.41 7.33 17.51
CA LYS A 175 16.07 8.46 16.62
C LYS A 175 15.55 7.95 15.27
N ASP A 176 16.15 6.90 14.73
CA ASP A 176 15.72 6.32 13.46
C ASP A 176 14.36 5.61 13.57
N ALA A 177 14.00 5.09 14.74
CA ALA A 177 12.64 4.60 15.00
C ALA A 177 11.57 5.69 14.80
N LEU A 178 11.86 6.96 15.11
CA LEU A 178 10.92 8.07 14.85
C LEU A 178 10.67 8.30 13.34
N LYS A 179 11.65 7.95 12.49
CA LYS A 179 11.48 8.02 11.03
C LYS A 179 10.50 6.95 10.54
N VAL A 180 10.50 5.77 11.18
CA VAL A 180 9.49 4.73 10.93
C VAL A 180 8.10 5.28 11.22
N THR A 181 7.91 5.96 12.35
CA THR A 181 6.63 6.60 12.69
C THR A 181 6.22 7.63 11.64
N ALA A 182 7.14 8.52 11.27
CA ALA A 182 6.87 9.56 10.28
C ALA A 182 6.41 9.00 8.93
N ALA A 183 6.99 7.87 8.50
CA ALA A 183 6.65 7.24 7.23
C ALA A 183 5.35 6.41 7.25
N LEU A 184 4.96 5.88 8.42
CA LEU A 184 3.87 4.90 8.53
C LEU A 184 2.58 5.43 9.17
N LYS A 185 2.61 6.53 9.94
CA LYS A 185 1.44 7.03 10.70
C LYS A 185 0.20 7.28 9.83
N ASP A 186 0.38 7.71 8.58
CA ASP A 186 -0.71 8.06 7.66
C ASP A 186 -1.08 6.89 6.71
N LYS A 187 -0.59 5.67 6.96
CA LYS A 187 -0.85 4.49 6.10
C LYS A 187 -2.11 3.71 6.48
N GLY A 188 -2.93 4.24 7.39
CA GLY A 188 -4.15 3.58 7.85
C GLY A 188 -3.87 2.26 8.58
N ILE A 189 -2.78 2.24 9.37
CA ILE A 189 -2.39 1.08 10.17
C ILE A 189 -3.42 0.85 11.28
N THR A 190 -3.89 -0.39 11.39
CA THR A 190 -4.94 -0.78 12.35
C THR A 190 -4.41 -1.63 13.50
N LYS A 191 -3.28 -2.31 13.31
CA LYS A 191 -2.60 -3.13 14.34
C LYS A 191 -1.09 -3.12 14.13
N VAL A 192 -0.35 -3.34 15.22
CA VAL A 192 1.10 -3.51 15.23
C VAL A 192 1.43 -4.87 15.82
N TYR A 193 2.12 -5.69 15.05
CA TYR A 193 2.74 -6.94 15.49
C TYR A 193 4.25 -6.73 15.62
N SER A 194 4.91 -7.50 16.46
CA SER A 194 6.37 -7.48 16.54
C SER A 194 6.94 -8.83 16.97
N SER A 195 8.17 -9.11 16.55
CA SER A 195 9.03 -10.03 17.27
C SER A 195 9.11 -9.66 18.76
N PRO A 196 9.24 -10.62 19.68
CA PRO A 196 9.40 -10.32 21.11
C PRO A 196 10.76 -9.68 21.45
N TYR A 197 11.68 -9.57 20.50
CA TYR A 197 13.02 -9.02 20.77
C TYR A 197 12.96 -7.50 21.00
N ALA A 198 13.64 -7.02 22.03
CA ALA A 198 13.58 -5.64 22.50
C ALA A 198 13.77 -4.62 21.36
N ARG A 199 14.84 -4.75 20.57
CA ARG A 199 15.09 -3.87 19.40
C ARG A 199 13.93 -3.81 18.39
N ALA A 200 13.20 -4.90 18.16
CA ALA A 200 12.09 -4.92 17.21
C ALA A 200 10.87 -4.21 17.79
N VAL A 201 10.53 -4.49 19.05
CA VAL A 201 9.47 -3.81 19.81
C VAL A 201 9.75 -2.31 19.89
N ASP A 202 10.94 -1.92 20.34
CA ASP A 202 11.35 -0.53 20.50
C ASP A 202 11.24 0.26 19.19
N THR A 203 11.56 -0.37 18.05
CA THR A 203 11.52 0.27 16.73
C THR A 203 10.10 0.69 16.32
N VAL A 204 9.09 -0.07 16.73
CA VAL A 204 7.68 0.19 16.36
C VAL A 204 6.88 0.83 17.49
N SER A 205 7.49 1.07 18.65
CA SER A 205 6.79 1.52 19.86
C SER A 205 6.22 2.93 19.74
N ASP A 206 7.01 3.88 19.23
CA ASP A 206 6.57 5.26 19.03
C ASP A 206 5.40 5.35 18.02
N LEU A 207 5.41 4.50 16.99
CA LEU A 207 4.31 4.39 16.03
C LEU A 207 3.05 3.83 16.69
N ALA A 208 3.18 2.77 17.48
CA ALA A 208 2.05 2.17 18.19
C ALA A 208 1.40 3.17 19.17
N GLU A 209 2.22 3.91 19.92
CA GLU A 209 1.76 4.99 20.80
C GLU A 209 1.06 6.11 20.02
N THR A 210 1.67 6.56 18.92
CA THR A 210 1.09 7.62 18.05
C THR A 210 -0.27 7.22 17.49
N LEU A 211 -0.46 5.94 17.16
CA LEU A 211 -1.70 5.40 16.62
C LEU A 211 -2.71 5.01 17.71
N GLY A 212 -2.30 4.96 18.97
CA GLY A 212 -3.12 4.49 20.08
C GLY A 212 -3.50 3.00 19.98
N VAL A 213 -2.58 2.17 19.48
CA VAL A 213 -2.79 0.71 19.34
C VAL A 213 -1.75 -0.07 20.15
N ASP A 214 -2.15 -1.24 20.66
CA ASP A 214 -1.24 -2.13 21.37
C ASP A 214 -0.30 -2.88 20.41
N ILE A 215 0.88 -3.25 20.91
CA ILE A 215 1.82 -4.13 20.20
C ILE A 215 1.53 -5.58 20.57
N VAL A 216 1.20 -6.40 19.58
CA VAL A 216 1.04 -7.84 19.74
C VAL A 216 2.36 -8.54 19.44
N THR A 217 3.02 -9.06 20.47
CA THR A 217 4.26 -9.83 20.29
C THR A 217 3.97 -11.23 19.78
N VAL A 218 4.64 -11.65 18.70
CA VAL A 218 4.52 -12.98 18.09
C VAL A 218 5.89 -13.63 18.07
N ASP A 219 6.05 -14.71 18.85
CA ASP A 219 7.36 -15.35 19.04
C ASP A 219 7.99 -15.83 17.73
N ASP A 220 7.19 -16.35 16.80
CA ASP A 220 7.65 -16.86 15.51
C ASP A 220 8.14 -15.78 14.53
N LEU A 221 8.05 -14.49 14.90
CA LEU A 221 8.70 -13.38 14.17
C LEU A 221 10.14 -13.11 14.65
N ARG A 222 10.65 -13.86 15.65
CA ARG A 222 12.03 -13.71 16.17
C ARG A 222 13.10 -13.90 15.10
N GLU A 223 14.27 -13.30 15.32
CA GLU A 223 15.43 -13.51 14.42
C GLU A 223 15.87 -14.98 14.45
N ARG A 224 16.56 -15.41 13.38
CA ARG A 224 17.18 -16.74 13.31
C ARG A 224 18.10 -17.01 14.49
N ALA A 225 17.89 -18.12 15.18
CA ALA A 225 18.86 -18.61 16.17
C ALA A 225 20.12 -19.16 15.48
N ALA A 226 21.29 -18.61 15.79
CA ALA A 226 22.53 -19.03 15.14
C ALA A 226 23.20 -20.29 15.72
N GLY A 227 22.70 -20.80 16.86
CA GLY A 227 23.32 -21.92 17.58
C GLY A 227 24.63 -21.57 18.26
N GLY A 228 24.92 -20.28 18.46
CA GLY A 228 26.15 -19.78 19.04
C GLY A 228 26.67 -18.54 18.32
N TRP A 229 27.85 -18.05 18.73
CA TRP A 229 28.55 -16.97 18.05
C TRP A 229 29.15 -17.47 16.73
N VAL A 230 28.93 -16.72 15.65
CA VAL A 230 29.48 -17.02 14.33
C VAL A 230 30.55 -15.98 14.01
N GLU A 231 31.81 -16.39 13.95
CA GLU A 231 32.94 -15.49 13.67
C GLU A 231 32.94 -14.96 12.23
N ASP A 232 32.76 -15.85 11.25
CA ASP A 232 32.64 -15.50 9.83
C ASP A 232 31.17 -15.59 9.38
N PHE A 233 30.40 -14.57 9.76
CA PHE A 233 28.98 -14.49 9.41
C PHE A 233 28.71 -14.52 7.90
N PRO A 234 29.45 -13.78 7.03
CA PRO A 234 29.24 -13.82 5.58
C PRO A 234 29.33 -15.23 4.97
N THR A 235 30.41 -15.97 5.26
CA THR A 235 30.59 -17.33 4.71
C THR A 235 29.53 -18.29 5.24
N TYR A 236 29.19 -18.18 6.53
CA TYR A 236 28.15 -18.99 7.14
C TYR A 236 26.77 -18.70 6.50
N ALA A 237 26.43 -17.43 6.32
CA ALA A 237 25.20 -17.04 5.65
C ALA A 237 25.16 -17.55 4.20
N GLN A 238 26.24 -17.40 3.44
CA GLN A 238 26.33 -17.92 2.07
C GLN A 238 26.06 -19.43 2.01
N THR A 239 26.62 -20.18 2.96
CA THR A 239 26.37 -21.63 3.09
C THR A 239 24.89 -21.92 3.38
N GLN A 240 24.27 -21.19 4.31
CA GLN A 240 22.85 -21.35 4.63
C GLN A 240 21.93 -21.03 3.45
N TRP A 241 22.27 -20.03 2.64
CA TRP A 241 21.51 -19.67 1.45
C TRP A 241 21.68 -20.67 0.30
N ALA A 242 22.82 -21.36 0.22
CA ALA A 242 23.05 -22.45 -0.72
C ALA A 242 22.35 -23.76 -0.31
N ASP A 243 22.23 -24.01 1.01
CA ASP A 243 21.53 -25.15 1.58
C ASP A 243 20.61 -24.72 2.74
N PHE A 244 19.31 -24.61 2.44
CA PHE A 244 18.29 -24.19 3.40
C PHE A 244 18.10 -25.12 4.59
N SER A 245 18.71 -26.31 4.58
CA SER A 245 18.73 -27.24 5.73
C SER A 245 19.95 -27.06 6.62
N HIS A 246 20.98 -26.34 6.15
CA HIS A 246 22.21 -26.12 6.90
C HIS A 246 21.98 -25.28 8.15
N LYS A 247 22.47 -25.77 9.28
CA LYS A 247 22.45 -25.09 10.57
C LYS A 247 23.55 -25.57 11.51
N ASN A 248 23.90 -24.73 12.47
CA ASN A 248 24.75 -25.13 13.59
C ASN A 248 23.94 -25.94 14.62
N PRO A 249 24.59 -26.78 15.43
CA PRO A 249 23.95 -27.38 16.60
C PRO A 249 23.29 -26.32 17.48
N GLY A 250 22.02 -26.52 17.85
CA GLY A 250 21.24 -25.56 18.65
C GLY A 250 20.78 -24.30 17.90
N GLY A 251 21.03 -24.20 16.59
CA GLY A 251 20.54 -23.13 15.74
C GLY A 251 19.32 -23.51 14.89
N GLU A 252 18.88 -22.57 14.07
CA GLU A 252 17.83 -22.72 13.07
C GLU A 252 18.43 -22.67 11.65
N SER A 253 17.92 -23.56 10.80
CA SER A 253 18.11 -23.50 9.35
C SER A 253 17.20 -22.44 8.73
N LEU A 254 17.52 -21.96 7.53
CA LEU A 254 16.65 -20.98 6.86
C LEU A 254 15.26 -21.55 6.57
N ARG A 255 15.14 -22.86 6.34
CA ARG A 255 13.85 -23.54 6.20
C ARG A 255 13.00 -23.42 7.47
N GLU A 256 13.58 -23.72 8.63
CA GLU A 256 12.86 -23.62 9.91
C GLU A 256 12.42 -22.18 10.20
N VAL A 257 13.28 -21.19 9.91
CA VAL A 257 12.94 -19.77 10.05
C VAL A 257 11.81 -19.38 9.09
N GLN A 258 11.91 -19.77 7.82
CA GLN A 258 10.89 -19.48 6.81
C GLN A 258 9.54 -20.08 7.20
N ASP A 259 9.53 -21.35 7.61
CA ASP A 259 8.31 -22.08 7.96
C ASP A 259 7.56 -21.42 9.13
N ARG A 260 8.26 -21.10 10.23
CA ARG A 260 7.62 -20.44 11.38
C ARG A 260 7.18 -19.02 11.07
N ASN A 261 7.99 -18.24 10.35
CA ASN A 261 7.62 -16.88 9.97
C ASN A 261 6.40 -16.89 9.05
N MET A 262 6.35 -17.80 8.07
CA MET A 262 5.22 -17.90 7.16
C MET A 262 3.96 -18.43 7.85
N GLN A 263 4.09 -19.28 8.87
CA GLN A 263 2.95 -19.65 9.72
C GLN A 263 2.38 -18.42 10.43
N ALA A 264 3.21 -17.63 11.10
CA ALA A 264 2.77 -16.39 11.76
C ALA A 264 2.18 -15.37 10.77
N VAL A 265 2.83 -15.16 9.62
CA VAL A 265 2.37 -14.23 8.58
C VAL A 265 1.03 -14.67 8.00
N ARG A 266 0.77 -15.97 7.80
CA ARG A 266 -0.54 -16.47 7.33
C ARG A 266 -1.66 -16.14 8.32
N THR A 267 -1.43 -16.37 9.61
CA THR A 267 -2.40 -15.98 10.65
C THR A 267 -2.64 -14.47 10.65
N ILE A 268 -1.57 -13.66 10.55
CA ILE A 268 -1.69 -12.20 10.47
C ILE A 268 -2.45 -11.77 9.20
N ILE A 269 -2.28 -12.44 8.07
CA ILE A 269 -3.04 -12.16 6.85
C ILE A 269 -4.54 -12.38 7.09
N GLU A 270 -4.90 -13.56 7.60
CA GLU A 270 -6.30 -13.96 7.81
C GLU A 270 -7.02 -13.04 8.80
N ASP A 271 -6.35 -12.66 9.89
CA ASP A 271 -6.93 -11.82 10.94
C ASP A 271 -7.08 -10.34 10.56
N ASN A 272 -6.52 -9.93 9.42
CA ASN A 272 -6.38 -8.51 9.07
C ASN A 272 -6.76 -8.20 7.60
N LEU A 273 -7.56 -9.07 6.96
CA LEU A 273 -8.16 -8.79 5.66
C LEU A 273 -8.96 -7.46 5.69
N GLY A 274 -8.81 -6.66 4.64
CA GLY A 274 -9.40 -5.33 4.52
C GLY A 274 -8.61 -4.22 5.21
N SER A 275 -7.43 -4.51 5.78
CA SER A 275 -6.70 -3.56 6.62
C SER A 275 -5.21 -3.45 6.28
N SER A 276 -4.53 -2.52 6.95
CA SER A 276 -3.08 -2.36 6.90
C SER A 276 -2.50 -2.58 8.29
N VAL A 277 -1.39 -3.30 8.41
CA VAL A 277 -0.75 -3.62 9.69
C VAL A 277 0.76 -3.51 9.60
N VAL A 278 1.42 -3.27 10.73
CA VAL A 278 2.88 -3.23 10.84
C VAL A 278 3.39 -4.50 11.50
N ILE A 279 4.55 -4.99 11.08
CA ILE A 279 5.23 -6.17 11.62
C ILE A 279 6.70 -5.83 11.90
N GLY A 280 7.05 -5.65 13.17
CA GLY A 280 8.45 -5.52 13.63
C GLY A 280 9.20 -6.84 13.49
N THR A 281 10.30 -6.86 12.73
CA THR A 281 11.06 -8.07 12.38
C THR A 281 12.56 -7.79 12.25
N HIS A 282 13.30 -8.74 11.64
CA HIS A 282 14.76 -8.77 11.57
C HIS A 282 15.25 -9.07 10.16
N GLY A 283 16.57 -9.00 9.96
CA GLY A 283 17.20 -9.10 8.63
C GLY A 283 17.03 -10.48 8.00
N THR A 284 17.39 -11.56 8.71
CA THR A 284 17.27 -12.91 8.16
C THR A 284 15.81 -13.36 8.11
N ALA A 285 15.02 -13.10 9.17
CA ALA A 285 13.58 -13.38 9.18
C ALA A 285 12.85 -12.76 7.97
N LEU A 286 12.98 -11.45 7.74
CA LEU A 286 12.37 -10.76 6.59
C LEU A 286 12.86 -11.35 5.25
N SER A 287 14.15 -11.65 5.15
CA SER A 287 14.74 -12.20 3.93
C SER A 287 14.19 -13.59 3.58
N THR A 288 13.94 -14.44 4.59
CA THR A 288 13.30 -15.74 4.35
C THR A 288 11.84 -15.60 3.91
N ILE A 289 11.11 -14.59 4.41
CA ILE A 289 9.75 -14.27 3.94
C ILE A 289 9.80 -13.80 2.48
N MET A 290 10.73 -12.90 2.13
CA MET A 290 10.93 -12.48 0.74
C MET A 290 11.21 -13.66 -0.18
N ASN A 291 12.10 -14.57 0.24
CA ASN A 291 12.42 -15.79 -0.51
C ASN A 291 11.20 -16.71 -0.71
N HIS A 292 10.28 -16.79 0.26
CA HIS A 292 9.07 -17.61 0.13
C HIS A 292 8.20 -17.18 -1.06
N PHE A 293 8.08 -15.86 -1.27
CA PHE A 293 7.29 -15.31 -2.38
C PHE A 293 8.10 -15.12 -3.67
N ASN A 294 9.42 -15.00 -3.56
CA ASN A 294 10.33 -14.87 -4.69
C ASN A 294 11.55 -15.79 -4.48
N PRO A 295 11.52 -17.02 -5.02
CA PRO A 295 12.63 -17.97 -4.89
C PRO A 295 13.97 -17.47 -5.44
N ASP A 296 13.97 -16.47 -6.32
CA ASP A 296 15.20 -15.84 -6.85
C ASP A 296 15.87 -14.90 -5.83
N PHE A 297 15.17 -14.53 -4.75
CA PHE A 297 15.76 -13.79 -3.65
C PHE A 297 16.68 -14.73 -2.83
N GLY A 298 17.96 -14.77 -3.20
CA GLY A 298 19.00 -15.54 -2.51
C GLY A 298 19.97 -14.70 -1.67
N TYR A 299 21.19 -15.21 -1.47
CA TYR A 299 22.24 -14.56 -0.69
C TYR A 299 22.51 -13.12 -1.12
N ASP A 300 22.60 -12.84 -2.42
CA ASP A 300 22.87 -11.48 -2.92
C ASP A 300 21.73 -10.50 -2.57
N GLY A 301 20.49 -10.98 -2.55
CA GLY A 301 19.34 -10.20 -2.09
C GLY A 301 19.46 -9.84 -0.61
N PHE A 302 19.72 -10.85 0.23
CA PHE A 302 19.95 -10.68 1.66
C PHE A 302 21.13 -9.75 1.96
N TYR A 303 22.27 -9.96 1.30
CA TYR A 303 23.49 -9.21 1.54
C TYR A 303 23.36 -7.73 1.16
N ARG A 304 22.59 -7.41 0.10
CA ARG A 304 22.29 -6.01 -0.28
C ARG A 304 21.55 -5.23 0.79
N ILE A 305 20.76 -5.90 1.64
CA ILE A 305 19.97 -5.23 2.68
C ILE A 305 20.59 -5.36 4.07
N ILE A 306 21.73 -6.07 4.24
CA ILE A 306 22.27 -6.43 5.55
C ILE A 306 22.57 -5.24 6.45
N ASP A 307 23.02 -4.11 5.90
CA ASP A 307 23.35 -2.90 6.67
C ASP A 307 22.22 -1.85 6.68
N ARG A 308 21.07 -2.18 6.07
CA ARG A 308 19.92 -1.27 6.03
C ARG A 308 19.07 -1.44 7.29
N MET A 309 19.21 -0.50 8.23
CA MET A 309 18.47 -0.47 9.50
C MET A 309 18.12 0.99 9.87
N PRO A 310 16.84 1.33 10.10
CA PRO A 310 15.65 0.51 9.83
C PRO A 310 15.46 0.28 8.33
N TYR A 311 14.67 -0.74 7.98
CA TYR A 311 14.33 -1.04 6.59
C TYR A 311 12.86 -1.47 6.50
N ILE A 312 12.12 -0.92 5.55
CA ILE A 312 10.67 -1.11 5.48
C ILE A 312 10.25 -1.63 4.11
N LEU A 313 9.51 -2.73 4.10
CA LEU A 313 8.83 -3.27 2.93
C LEU A 313 7.33 -3.35 3.17
N CYS A 314 6.54 -2.87 2.21
CA CYS A 314 5.10 -3.05 2.16
C CYS A 314 4.77 -4.19 1.21
N PHE A 315 4.18 -5.26 1.74
CA PHE A 315 3.63 -6.36 0.97
C PHE A 315 2.12 -6.12 0.83
N THR A 316 1.63 -6.00 -0.40
CA THR A 316 0.18 -6.02 -0.66
C THR A 316 -0.19 -7.44 -1.05
N LEU A 317 -1.07 -8.08 -0.28
CA LEU A 317 -1.57 -9.41 -0.58
C LEU A 317 -3.09 -9.38 -0.80
N GLU A 318 -3.57 -10.24 -1.69
CA GLU A 318 -4.96 -10.64 -1.77
C GLU A 318 -5.06 -12.04 -1.17
N ARG A 319 -5.61 -12.13 0.05
CA ARG A 319 -5.48 -13.31 0.90
C ARG A 319 -4.01 -13.71 0.98
N THR A 320 -3.66 -14.92 0.55
CA THR A 320 -2.27 -15.43 0.56
C THR A 320 -1.51 -15.14 -0.73
N ASN A 321 -2.13 -14.55 -1.74
CA ASN A 321 -1.49 -14.23 -3.01
C ASN A 321 -0.79 -12.88 -2.92
N LEU A 322 0.52 -12.85 -3.19
CA LEU A 322 1.29 -11.60 -3.23
C LEU A 322 0.97 -10.82 -4.50
N ILE A 323 0.52 -9.58 -4.35
CA ILE A 323 0.20 -8.66 -5.46
C ILE A 323 1.39 -7.75 -5.75
N SER A 324 2.01 -7.19 -4.72
CA SER A 324 3.18 -6.31 -4.89
C SER A 324 4.03 -6.24 -3.62
N VAL A 325 5.31 -5.91 -3.82
CA VAL A 325 6.23 -5.51 -2.77
C VAL A 325 6.77 -4.13 -3.12
N THR A 326 6.73 -3.20 -2.16
CA THR A 326 7.23 -1.84 -2.34
C THR A 326 8.09 -1.45 -1.15
N GLU A 327 9.26 -0.90 -1.43
CA GLU A 327 10.13 -0.32 -0.40
C GLU A 327 9.59 1.03 0.06
N ILE A 328 9.60 1.28 1.37
CA ILE A 328 9.23 2.58 1.94
C ILE A 328 10.51 3.31 2.36
N GLU A 329 10.78 4.44 1.73
CA GLU A 329 11.93 5.30 2.04
C GLU A 329 11.74 6.04 3.37
N ILE A 330 12.81 6.12 4.17
CA ILE A 330 12.85 6.75 5.51
C ILE A 330 14.16 7.48 5.78
#